data_AF-A0A381ZFJ0-F1
#
_entry.id   AF-A0A381ZFJ0-F1
#
_cell.length_a   1.000
_cell.length_b   1.000
_cell.length_c   1.000
_cell.angle_alpha   90.00
_cell.angle_beta   90.00
_cell.angle_gamma   90.00
#
_symmetry.space_group_name_H-M   'P 1'
#
loop_
_entity.id
_entity.type
_entity.pdbx_description
1 polymer ?
#
loop_
_entity_poly.entity_id
_entity_poly.type
_entity_poly.pdbx_seq_one_letter_code
_entity_poly.pdbx_strand_id
1 'polypeptide(L)'
;MVVTAGFILVWMVYADQGVSPEVEIAEEEPPLILVDGKVPPKLSNFVAHMQYIDESTCLKCHATEREMNFGSGPVQVKKMPHEFRENCVSCHILPK
;
A
#
# COMPACT_ATOMS: atom_id res chain seq x y z
N MET A 1 32.25 43.11 2.30
CA MET A 1 32.63 41.99 3.20
C MET A 1 31.44 41.38 3.98
N VAL A 2 30.31 42.09 4.17
CA VAL A 2 29.14 41.52 4.89
C VAL A 2 28.46 40.39 4.10
N VAL A 3 28.33 40.56 2.78
CA VAL A 3 27.68 39.58 1.90
C VAL A 3 28.43 38.24 1.87
N THR A 4 29.76 38.28 1.79
CA THR A 4 30.62 37.09 1.77
C THR A 4 30.56 36.32 3.10
N ALA A 5 30.47 37.03 4.23
CA ALA A 5 30.31 36.40 5.54
C ALA A 5 28.95 35.69 5.67
N GLY A 6 27.89 36.28 5.10
CA GLY A 6 26.56 35.66 5.05
C GLY A 6 26.56 34.33 4.30
N PHE A 7 27.20 34.27 3.14
CA PHE A 7 27.29 33.03 2.36
C PHE A 7 28.08 31.93 3.09
N ILE A 8 29.17 32.28 3.78
CA ILE A 8 29.97 31.31 4.54
C ILE A 8 29.18 30.74 5.72
N LEU A 9 28.41 31.57 6.43
CA LEU A 9 27.55 31.11 7.53
C LEU A 9 26.45 30.16 7.04
N VAL A 10 25.79 30.49 5.92
CA VAL A 10 24.81 29.59 5.31
C VAL A 10 25.44 28.26 4.93
N TRP A 11 26.66 28.29 4.35
CA TRP A 11 27.37 27.09 3.95
C TRP A 11 27.78 26.21 5.13
N MET A 12 28.26 26.82 6.23
CA MET A 12 28.61 26.09 7.46
C MET A 12 27.39 25.43 8.09
N VAL A 13 26.24 26.13 8.17
CA VAL A 13 25.00 25.54 8.68
C VAL A 13 24.54 24.39 7.81
N TYR A 14 24.62 24.53 6.48
CA TYR A 14 24.22 23.47 5.55
C TYR A 14 25.13 22.24 5.64
N ALA A 15 26.44 22.45 5.84
CA ALA A 15 27.42 21.37 5.99
C ALA A 15 27.29 20.63 7.33
N ASP A 16 26.96 21.34 8.42
CA ASP A 16 26.82 20.77 9.76
C ASP A 16 25.49 20.01 9.94
N GLN A 17 24.43 20.42 9.23
CA GLN A 17 23.11 19.78 9.31
C GLN A 17 23.07 18.37 8.72
N GLY A 18 24.16 17.87 8.13
CA GLY A 18 24.26 16.47 7.70
C GLY A 18 23.12 16.04 6.77
N VAL A 19 22.48 17.01 6.08
CA VAL A 19 21.40 16.77 5.13
C VAL A 19 22.03 16.18 3.89
N SER A 20 22.46 14.92 4.01
CA SER A 20 22.41 14.02 2.88
C SER A 20 20.96 14.08 2.41
N PRO A 21 20.69 14.28 1.11
CA PRO A 21 19.40 13.89 0.59
C PRO A 21 19.30 12.42 0.96
N GLU A 22 18.47 12.12 1.95
CA GLU A 22 18.02 10.76 2.17
C GLU A 22 17.34 10.43 0.85
N VAL A 23 18.08 9.71 0.01
CA VAL A 23 17.50 9.10 -1.17
C VAL A 23 16.47 8.18 -0.54
N GLU A 24 15.21 8.61 -0.55
CA GLU A 24 14.07 7.76 -0.26
C GLU A 24 14.26 6.57 -1.19
N ILE A 25 14.82 5.50 -0.63
CA ILE A 25 15.00 4.24 -1.31
C ILE A 25 13.56 3.84 -1.59
N ALA A 26 13.14 4.04 -2.83
CA ALA A 26 11.80 3.74 -3.28
C ALA A 26 11.43 2.39 -2.67
N GLU A 27 10.42 2.37 -1.80
CA GLU A 27 9.97 1.15 -1.14
C GLU A 27 9.82 0.10 -2.24
N GLU A 28 10.51 -1.04 -2.10
CA GLU A 28 10.46 -2.11 -3.11
C GLU A 28 9.00 -2.51 -3.30
N GLU A 29 8.36 -1.97 -4.33
CA GLU A 29 6.98 -2.27 -4.63
C GLU A 29 6.91 -3.78 -4.91
N PRO A 30 6.06 -4.54 -4.18
CA PRO A 30 5.98 -5.97 -4.37
C PRO A 30 5.62 -6.28 -5.83
N PRO A 31 6.14 -7.39 -6.39
CA PRO A 31 6.03 -7.67 -7.81
C PRO A 31 4.56 -7.64 -8.26
N LEU A 32 4.29 -6.88 -9.33
CA LEU A 32 2.98 -6.84 -9.96
C LEU A 32 2.69 -8.21 -10.58
N ILE A 33 1.82 -8.99 -9.94
CA ILE A 33 1.31 -10.24 -10.51
C ILE A 33 0.26 -9.88 -11.55
N LEU A 34 0.46 -10.23 -12.81
CA LEU A 34 -0.56 -10.07 -13.85
C LEU A 34 -1.36 -11.36 -13.98
N VAL A 35 -2.68 -11.24 -13.86
CA VAL A 35 -3.61 -12.35 -14.02
C VAL A 35 -4.58 -11.99 -15.14
N ASP A 36 -4.54 -12.71 -16.25
CA ASP A 36 -5.36 -12.45 -17.45
C ASP A 36 -5.25 -10.99 -17.96
N GLY A 37 -4.05 -10.42 -17.88
CA GLY A 37 -3.78 -9.04 -18.28
C GLY A 37 -4.31 -7.96 -17.33
N LYS A 38 -4.85 -8.34 -16.16
CA LYS A 38 -5.31 -7.42 -15.11
C LYS A 38 -4.42 -7.52 -13.88
N VAL A 39 -4.25 -6.40 -13.19
CA VAL A 39 -3.56 -6.36 -11.89
C VAL A 39 -4.58 -6.67 -10.79
N PRO A 40 -4.39 -7.75 -10.01
CA PRO A 40 -5.24 -8.02 -8.86
C PRO A 40 -5.03 -6.91 -7.82
N PRO A 41 -6.11 -6.42 -7.18
CA PRO A 41 -5.97 -5.45 -6.11
C PRO A 41 -5.11 -6.03 -4.99
N LYS A 42 -4.13 -5.24 -4.51
CA LYS A 42 -3.46 -5.49 -3.24
C LYS A 42 -4.54 -5.54 -2.15
N LEU A 43 -4.49 -6.51 -1.25
CA LEU A 43 -5.37 -6.51 -0.08
C LEU A 43 -4.97 -5.27 0.72
N SER A 44 -5.81 -4.22 0.67
CA SER A 44 -5.47 -2.94 1.28
C SER A 44 -5.23 -3.11 2.78
N ASN A 45 -4.45 -2.23 3.39
CA ASN A 45 -4.28 -2.08 4.85
C ASN A 45 -5.58 -1.66 5.58
N PHE A 46 -6.74 -1.93 4.97
CA PHE A 46 -8.03 -1.70 5.58
C PHE A 46 -8.16 -2.59 6.81
N VAL A 47 -8.54 -2.00 7.93
CA VAL A 47 -8.62 -2.68 9.23
C VAL A 47 -9.48 -3.94 9.24
N ALA A 48 -10.41 -4.09 8.29
CA ALA A 48 -11.22 -5.30 8.16
C ALA A 48 -10.65 -6.36 7.20
N HIS A 49 -9.61 -6.04 6.43
CA HIS A 49 -8.82 -7.06 5.76
C HIS A 49 -7.94 -7.74 6.80
N MET A 50 -8.33 -8.96 7.16
CA MET A 50 -7.64 -9.81 8.12
C MET A 50 -6.54 -10.62 7.41
N GLN A 51 -5.71 -11.32 8.19
CA GLN A 51 -4.84 -12.36 7.64
C GLN A 51 -5.67 -13.42 6.92
N TYR A 52 -5.15 -13.92 5.81
CA TYR A 52 -5.77 -15.02 5.09
C TYR A 52 -5.72 -16.30 5.92
N ILE A 53 -6.89 -16.94 6.11
CA ILE A 53 -7.04 -18.23 6.77
C ILE A 53 -7.40 -19.29 5.73
N ASP A 54 -8.49 -19.05 5.00
CA ASP A 54 -8.99 -19.87 3.91
C ASP A 54 -9.87 -19.03 2.96
N GLU A 55 -10.27 -19.59 1.82
CA GLU A 55 -11.13 -18.91 0.84
C GLU A 55 -12.47 -18.51 1.43
N SER A 56 -13.03 -19.33 2.32
CA SER A 56 -14.33 -19.07 2.93
C SER A 56 -14.34 -17.77 3.72
N THR A 57 -13.22 -17.43 4.39
CA THR A 57 -13.07 -16.17 5.12
C THR A 57 -13.10 -14.95 4.19
N CYS A 58 -12.45 -15.02 3.02
CA CYS A 58 -12.51 -13.96 2.02
C CYS A 58 -13.90 -13.86 1.38
N LEU A 59 -14.50 -15.01 1.06
CA LEU A 59 -15.80 -15.09 0.42
C LEU A 59 -16.94 -14.60 1.30
N LYS A 60 -16.79 -14.57 2.63
CA LYS A 60 -17.75 -13.92 3.52
C LYS A 60 -18.11 -12.53 3.05
N CYS A 61 -17.15 -11.79 2.48
CA CYS A 61 -17.33 -10.43 1.98
C CYS A 61 -17.33 -10.34 0.44
N HIS A 62 -16.48 -11.11 -0.25
CA HIS A 62 -16.26 -10.95 -1.70
C HIS A 62 -17.12 -11.84 -2.62
N ALA A 63 -17.99 -12.69 -2.06
CA ALA A 63 -18.91 -13.51 -2.85
C ALA A 63 -19.97 -12.69 -3.61
N THR A 64 -20.37 -11.54 -3.05
CA THR A 64 -21.37 -10.63 -3.63
C THR A 64 -20.98 -9.18 -3.38
N GLU A 65 -21.53 -8.28 -4.20
CA GLU A 65 -21.36 -6.84 -4.00
C GLU A 65 -22.40 -6.34 -3.00
N ARG A 66 -21.95 -5.61 -1.97
CA ARG A 66 -22.82 -5.04 -0.93
C ARG A 66 -22.13 -3.94 -0.14
N GLU A 67 -22.93 -3.06 0.45
CA GLU A 67 -22.46 -2.11 1.43
C GLU A 67 -22.33 -2.78 2.81
N MET A 68 -21.24 -2.52 3.51
CA MET A 68 -20.97 -3.04 4.85
C MET A 68 -20.44 -1.92 5.74
N ASN A 69 -20.72 -1.98 7.04
CA ASN A 69 -20.21 -1.00 8.01
C ASN A 69 -19.19 -1.66 8.94
N PHE A 70 -17.97 -1.13 8.96
CA PHE A 70 -16.85 -1.62 9.79
C PHE A 70 -16.48 -0.64 10.92
N GLY A 71 -17.43 0.20 11.36
CA GLY A 71 -17.25 1.16 12.46
C GLY A 71 -16.69 2.52 12.02
N SER A 72 -16.07 2.59 10.84
CA SER A 72 -15.56 3.83 10.22
C SER A 72 -16.47 4.40 9.13
N GLY A 73 -17.71 3.89 9.01
CA GLY A 73 -18.69 4.28 8.01
C GLY A 73 -19.00 3.17 6.99
N PRO A 74 -19.92 3.44 6.05
CA PRO A 74 -20.27 2.49 5.00
C PRO A 74 -19.11 2.31 4.01
N VAL A 75 -18.79 1.06 3.70
CA VAL A 75 -17.78 0.66 2.73
C VAL A 75 -18.44 -0.25 1.70
N GLN A 76 -18.27 0.10 0.43
CA GLN A 76 -18.75 -0.73 -0.66
C GLN A 76 -17.79 -1.90 -0.90
N VAL A 77 -18.21 -3.10 -0.51
CA VAL A 77 -17.46 -4.33 -0.78
C VAL A 77 -17.82 -4.83 -2.18
N LYS A 78 -16.81 -5.03 -3.03
CA LYS A 78 -16.98 -5.49 -4.41
C LYS A 78 -16.96 -7.01 -4.50
N LYS A 79 -17.82 -7.56 -5.37
CA LYS A 79 -17.76 -8.95 -5.81
C LYS A 79 -16.48 -9.19 -6.61
N MET A 80 -15.92 -10.40 -6.53
CA MET A 80 -14.84 -10.83 -7.43
C MET A 80 -15.27 -10.69 -8.91
N PRO A 81 -14.46 -10.06 -9.76
CA PRO A 81 -14.76 -9.87 -11.19
C PRO A 81 -14.33 -11.08 -12.06
N HIS A 82 -13.96 -12.19 -11.43
CA HIS A 82 -13.48 -13.42 -12.07
C HIS A 82 -14.16 -14.63 -11.43
N GLU A 83 -14.07 -15.78 -12.10
CA GLU A 83 -14.49 -17.07 -11.55
C GLU A 83 -13.69 -17.43 -10.29
N PHE A 84 -14.28 -18.24 -9.42
CA PHE A 84 -13.62 -18.67 -8.19
C PHE A 84 -12.29 -19.39 -8.46
N ARG A 85 -11.27 -19.08 -7.66
CA ARG A 85 -9.96 -19.72 -7.66
C ARG A 85 -9.51 -19.94 -6.22
N GLU A 86 -8.85 -21.07 -5.98
CA GLU A 86 -8.26 -21.39 -4.69
C GLU A 86 -7.03 -20.53 -4.42
N ASN A 87 -6.66 -20.41 -3.15
CA ASN A 87 -5.52 -19.66 -2.64
C ASN A 87 -5.57 -18.17 -3.04
N CYS A 88 -6.47 -17.40 -2.42
CA CYS A 88 -6.66 -15.98 -2.72
C CYS A 88 -5.35 -15.17 -2.68
N VAL A 89 -4.45 -15.50 -1.74
CA VAL A 89 -3.17 -14.80 -1.55
C VAL A 89 -2.10 -15.16 -2.58
N SER A 90 -2.36 -16.13 -3.46
CA SER A 90 -1.48 -16.39 -4.62
C SER A 90 -1.41 -15.20 -5.58
N CYS A 91 -2.49 -14.42 -5.66
CA CYS A 91 -2.60 -13.25 -6.53
C CYS A 91 -2.87 -11.97 -5.73
N HIS A 92 -3.60 -12.06 -4.62
CA HIS A 92 -3.89 -10.93 -3.75
C HIS A 92 -2.86 -10.83 -2.62
N ILE A 93 -1.81 -10.04 -2.84
CA ILE A 93 -0.70 -9.89 -1.89
C ILE A 93 -1.19 -9.15 -0.63
N LEU A 94 -0.95 -9.75 0.53
CA LEU A 94 -1.11 -9.09 1.84
C LEU A 94 0.13 -8.24 2.13
N PRO A 95 -0.01 -6.94 2.43
CA PRO A 95 1.06 -6.17 3.04
C PRO A 95 1.47 -6.82 4.37
N LYS A 96 2.79 -6.91 4.62
CA LYS A 96 3.36 -7.48 5.84
C LYS A 96 3.30 -6.50 7.01
#